data_AF-A0A0E9LSX4-F1
#
_entry.id   AF-A0A0E9LSX4-F1
#
_cell.length_a   1.000
_cell.length_b   1.000
_cell.length_c   1.000
_cell.angle_alpha   90.00
_cell.angle_beta   90.00
_cell.angle_gamma   90.00
#
_symmetry.space_group_name_H-M   'P 1'
#
loop_
_entity.id
_entity.type
_entity.pdbx_description
1 polymer ?
#
loop_
_entity_poly.entity_id
_entity_poly.type
_entity_poly.pdbx_seq_one_letter_code
_entity_poly.pdbx_strand_id
1 'polypeptide(L)'
;MFIDPDGMWSSPYYDQTTGGYLGVDENGFAGQIKVTSQEAYNSAEKNKDGSVQSGSIAESSDTKDIQDSKVSEKALSNIYTDITSKTPGIKVDNLYNGAISIFNPGDHSKSYNNPETPGGASTKNMGDEGIKVSMNSNPEYIGNTLSTVEQAQNTLGVHEYKGHGLLKYGKTTGTHYKCYELQLDHSTFRSTSKGYQKLRLGRYLRLYSTENPAGYINDSNYRNMYQRWQSIKE
;
A
#
# COMPACT_ATOMS: atom_id res chain seq x y z
N MET A 1 -15.71 10.50 11.84
CA MET A 1 -14.61 10.04 10.96
C MET A 1 -15.00 10.45 9.55
N PHE A 2 -14.35 11.47 8.98
CA PHE A 2 -14.61 11.89 7.60
C PHE A 2 -13.97 10.86 6.67
N ILE A 3 -14.72 10.37 5.68
CA ILE A 3 -14.25 9.37 4.71
C ILE A 3 -13.84 10.15 3.46
N ASP A 4 -12.58 10.01 3.04
CA ASP A 4 -12.10 10.49 1.74
C ASP A 4 -12.89 9.77 0.63
N PRO A 5 -13.78 10.46 -0.12
CA PRO A 5 -14.66 9.81 -1.08
C PRO A 5 -13.93 9.37 -2.36
N ASP A 6 -12.78 9.98 -2.69
CA ASP A 6 -12.05 9.74 -3.94
C ASP A 6 -10.57 9.32 -3.75
N GLY A 7 -10.03 9.42 -2.53
CA GLY A 7 -8.65 9.04 -2.23
C GLY A 7 -7.61 10.08 -2.66
N MET A 8 -8.05 11.31 -2.92
CA MET A 8 -7.21 12.40 -3.44
C MET A 8 -6.78 13.40 -2.36
N TRP A 9 -7.18 13.22 -1.09
CA TRP A 9 -6.64 14.02 0.00
C TRP A 9 -5.13 13.77 0.14
N SER A 10 -4.36 14.80 0.52
CA SER A 10 -2.90 14.79 0.40
C SER A 10 -2.21 14.67 1.75
N SER A 11 -2.20 13.47 2.34
CA SER A 11 -1.55 13.21 3.62
C SER A 11 -1.32 11.71 3.81
N PRO A 12 -0.23 11.25 4.47
CA PRO A 12 0.75 11.99 5.27
C PRO A 12 1.93 12.57 4.47
N TYR A 13 2.80 13.28 5.20
CA TYR A 13 4.06 13.84 4.70
C TYR A 13 5.26 13.11 5.32
N TYR A 14 6.22 12.75 4.47
CA TYR A 14 7.48 12.15 4.85
C TYR A 14 8.68 12.97 4.38
N ASP A 15 9.77 12.88 5.11
CA ASP A 15 11.03 13.52 4.77
C ASP A 15 11.68 12.83 3.56
N GLN A 16 12.06 13.61 2.56
CA GLN A 16 12.62 13.12 1.31
C GLN A 16 13.96 12.39 1.44
N THR A 17 14.76 12.74 2.46
CA THR A 17 16.11 12.18 2.62
C THR A 17 16.06 10.88 3.42
N THR A 18 15.28 10.89 4.50
CA THR A 18 15.27 9.81 5.49
C THR A 18 14.07 8.88 5.34
N GLY A 19 12.98 9.32 4.72
CA GLY A 19 11.68 8.65 4.77
C GLY A 19 11.02 8.70 6.15
N GLY A 20 11.49 9.59 7.03
CA GLY A 20 10.93 9.79 8.36
C GLY A 20 9.57 10.49 8.29
N TYR A 21 8.63 10.06 9.14
CA TYR A 21 7.31 10.68 9.23
C TYR A 21 7.42 12.10 9.79
N LEU A 22 6.88 13.07 9.06
CA LEU A 22 6.87 14.49 9.45
C LEU A 22 5.54 14.87 10.12
N GLY A 23 4.43 14.38 9.59
CA GLY A 23 3.11 14.65 10.12
C GLY A 23 2.01 14.53 9.07
N VAL A 24 0.86 15.12 9.37
CA VAL A 24 -0.37 15.10 8.56
C VAL A 24 -0.89 16.53 8.38
N ASP A 25 -1.83 16.68 7.44
CA ASP A 25 -2.67 17.87 7.31
C ASP A 25 -4.03 17.67 8.02
N GLU A 26 -4.98 18.58 7.78
CA GLU A 26 -6.35 18.50 8.29
C GLU A 26 -7.12 17.21 7.89
N ASN A 27 -6.63 16.45 6.91
CA ASN A 27 -7.25 15.20 6.45
C ASN A 27 -6.76 13.97 7.24
N GLY A 28 -5.71 14.12 8.06
CA GLY A 28 -5.18 13.05 8.88
C GLY A 28 -4.37 12.02 8.08
N PHE A 29 -4.16 10.82 8.64
CA PHE A 29 -3.32 9.78 8.01
C PHE A 29 -4.12 8.98 6.96
N ALA A 30 -4.46 9.61 5.84
CA ALA A 30 -5.29 9.03 4.78
C ALA A 30 -5.08 9.74 3.45
N GLY A 31 -5.20 9.01 2.33
CA GLY A 31 -5.05 9.55 0.98
C GLY A 31 -3.61 9.48 0.45
N GLN A 32 -3.27 10.39 -0.46
CA GLN A 32 -2.01 10.45 -1.19
C GLN A 32 -0.81 10.64 -0.26
N ILE A 33 0.21 9.80 -0.47
CA ILE A 33 1.46 9.87 0.28
C ILE A 33 2.34 10.95 -0.34
N LYS A 34 2.68 11.96 0.45
CA LYS A 34 3.54 13.07 0.02
C LYS A 34 4.94 12.95 0.62
N VAL A 35 5.91 13.44 -0.14
CA VAL A 35 7.30 13.56 0.29
C VAL A 35 7.71 15.02 0.15
N THR A 36 8.42 15.54 1.14
CA THR A 36 8.89 16.93 1.15
C THR A 36 10.20 17.07 1.94
N SER A 37 10.78 18.26 1.95
CA SER A 37 11.91 18.58 2.84
C SER A 37 11.41 18.92 4.24
N GLN A 38 12.19 18.59 5.28
CA GLN A 38 11.92 19.03 6.65
C GLN A 38 11.73 20.55 6.75
N GLU A 39 12.50 21.32 5.98
CA GLU A 39 12.43 22.78 5.93
C GLU A 39 11.09 23.27 5.35
N ALA A 40 10.65 22.72 4.22
CA ALA A 40 9.35 23.03 3.64
C ALA A 40 8.20 22.68 4.59
N TYR A 41 8.27 21.50 5.24
CA TYR A 41 7.26 21.09 6.21
C TYR A 41 7.18 22.02 7.43
N ASN A 42 8.33 22.49 7.92
CA ASN A 42 8.39 23.39 9.08
C ASN A 42 7.96 24.82 8.74
N SER A 43 8.18 25.25 7.50
CA SER A 43 7.85 26.61 7.04
C SER A 43 6.37 26.77 6.67
N ALA A 44 5.68 25.67 6.36
CA ALA A 44 4.26 25.69 6.05
C ALA A 44 3.40 26.07 7.26
N GLU A 45 2.31 26.80 7.02
CA GLU A 45 1.36 27.21 8.04
C GLU A 45 0.75 26.01 8.76
N LYS A 46 0.46 26.17 10.06
CA LYS A 46 -0.10 25.12 10.90
C LYS A 46 -1.54 25.45 11.32
N ASN A 47 -2.37 24.42 11.37
CA ASN A 47 -3.66 24.45 12.04
C ASN A 47 -3.48 24.52 13.56
N LYS A 48 -4.56 24.84 14.28
CA LYS A 48 -4.55 24.94 15.75
C LYS A 48 -4.18 23.64 16.46
N ASP A 49 -4.41 22.49 15.82
CA ASP A 49 -4.07 21.16 16.33
C ASP A 49 -2.63 20.73 16.01
N GLY A 50 -1.86 21.59 15.33
CA GLY A 50 -0.48 21.33 14.93
C GLY A 50 -0.32 20.62 13.59
N SER A 51 -1.40 20.17 12.95
CA SER A 51 -1.35 19.67 11.56
C SER A 51 -0.93 20.77 10.60
N VAL A 52 -0.29 20.42 9.48
CA VAL A 52 0.03 21.39 8.44
C VAL A 52 -1.22 21.77 7.67
N GLN A 53 -1.35 23.02 7.22
CA GLN A 53 -2.42 23.37 6.30
C GLN A 53 -2.09 22.85 4.90
N SER A 54 -2.97 22.04 4.33
CA SER A 54 -2.76 21.40 3.02
C SER A 54 -2.42 22.40 1.91
N GLY A 55 -3.12 23.54 1.87
CA GLY A 55 -2.87 24.61 0.89
C GLY A 55 -1.46 25.21 0.99
N SER A 56 -0.97 25.47 2.21
CA SER A 56 0.35 26.08 2.42
C SER A 56 1.49 25.17 2.01
N ILE A 57 1.41 23.86 2.31
CA ILE A 57 2.48 22.92 1.97
C ILE A 57 2.47 22.49 0.50
N ALA A 58 1.32 22.58 -0.17
CA ALA A 58 1.17 22.30 -1.60
C ALA A 58 1.85 23.35 -2.50
N GLU A 59 2.08 24.57 -1.99
CA GLU A 59 2.79 25.63 -2.72
C GLU A 59 4.31 25.37 -2.82
N SER A 60 4.86 24.51 -1.97
CA SER A 60 6.29 24.19 -1.98
C SER A 60 6.65 23.27 -3.14
N SER A 61 7.65 23.68 -3.94
CA SER A 61 8.23 22.85 -5.01
C SER A 61 8.95 21.59 -4.51
N ASP A 62 9.25 21.53 -3.21
CA ASP A 62 9.85 20.36 -2.56
C ASP A 62 8.80 19.28 -2.26
N THR A 63 7.52 19.67 -2.15
CA THR A 63 6.43 18.75 -1.84
C THR A 63 5.97 18.04 -3.11
N LYS A 64 6.10 16.71 -3.13
CA LYS A 64 5.81 15.86 -4.30
C LYS A 64 5.00 14.65 -3.91
N ASP A 65 4.27 14.11 -4.87
CA ASP A 65 3.73 12.77 -4.77
C ASP A 65 4.85 11.73 -4.67
N ILE A 66 4.61 10.64 -3.94
CA ILE A 66 5.60 9.59 -3.70
C ILE A 66 6.14 9.01 -5.01
N GLN A 67 5.31 8.78 -6.03
CA GLN A 67 5.74 8.24 -7.33
C GLN A 67 6.61 9.20 -8.14
N ASP A 68 6.48 10.51 -7.91
CA ASP A 68 7.21 11.56 -8.63
C ASP A 68 8.45 12.03 -7.84
N SER A 69 8.60 11.54 -6.61
CA SER A 69 9.69 11.88 -5.71
C SER A 69 10.96 11.05 -6.00
N LYS A 70 12.14 11.68 -5.87
CA LYS A 70 13.44 11.01 -6.00
C LYS A 70 13.95 10.57 -4.62
N VAL A 71 13.23 9.66 -3.99
CA VAL A 71 13.58 9.09 -2.69
C VAL A 71 14.47 7.86 -2.84
N SER A 72 15.37 7.65 -1.87
CA SER A 72 16.20 6.44 -1.82
C SER A 72 15.37 5.20 -1.44
N GLU A 73 15.85 4.00 -1.76
CA GLU A 73 15.21 2.74 -1.39
C GLU A 73 15.11 2.57 0.14
N LYS A 74 16.08 3.11 0.88
CA LYS A 74 16.03 3.15 2.34
C LYS A 74 14.91 4.07 2.83
N ALA A 75 14.75 5.24 2.23
CA ALA A 75 13.66 6.15 2.56
C ALA A 75 12.30 5.53 2.23
N LEU A 76 12.15 4.90 1.05
CA LEU A 76 10.94 4.15 0.68
C LEU A 76 10.62 3.04 1.69
N SER A 77 11.63 2.29 2.11
CA SER A 77 11.48 1.26 3.15
C SER A 77 10.91 1.84 4.42
N ASN A 78 11.43 2.96 4.90
CA ASN A 78 10.95 3.62 6.12
C ASN A 78 9.49 4.07 5.98
N ILE A 79 9.16 4.74 4.86
CA ILE A 79 7.81 5.22 4.55
C ILE A 79 6.81 4.06 4.54
N TYR A 80 7.07 3.02 3.75
CA TYR A 80 6.12 1.91 3.63
C TYR A 80 6.08 1.02 4.87
N THR A 81 7.16 0.93 5.65
CA THR A 81 7.13 0.27 6.96
C THR A 81 6.22 1.04 7.92
N ASP A 82 6.36 2.36 7.98
CA ASP A 82 5.53 3.22 8.82
C ASP A 82 4.04 3.13 8.46
N ILE A 83 3.71 3.20 7.17
CA ILE A 83 2.32 3.06 6.68
C ILE A 83 1.76 1.67 6.99
N THR A 84 2.54 0.62 6.70
CA THR A 84 2.09 -0.76 6.89
C THR A 84 1.87 -1.08 8.36
N SER A 85 2.73 -0.58 9.26
CA SER A 85 2.58 -0.75 10.71
C SER A 85 1.30 -0.13 11.28
N LYS A 86 0.71 0.86 10.58
CA LYS A 86 -0.55 1.51 10.94
C LYS A 86 -1.77 0.87 10.28
N THR A 87 -1.64 -0.30 9.65
CA THR A 87 -2.76 -0.99 9.03
C THR A 87 -3.78 -1.42 10.11
N PRO A 88 -5.05 -0.97 10.03
CA PRO A 88 -6.05 -1.30 11.06
C PRO A 88 -6.19 -2.81 11.29
N GLY A 89 -6.09 -3.25 12.56
CA GLY A 89 -6.30 -4.65 12.92
C GLY A 89 -5.20 -5.63 12.46
N ILE A 90 -4.06 -5.13 11.97
CA ILE A 90 -2.90 -5.94 11.60
C ILE A 90 -1.69 -5.46 12.40
N LYS A 91 -1.11 -6.36 13.19
CA LYS A 91 0.16 -6.13 13.90
C LYS A 91 1.31 -6.63 13.04
N VAL A 92 2.23 -5.75 12.71
CA VAL A 92 3.30 -6.00 11.72
C VAL A 92 4.65 -6.16 12.45
N ASP A 93 4.63 -6.94 13.52
CA ASP A 93 5.70 -6.96 14.52
C ASP A 93 6.86 -7.90 14.12
N ASN A 94 6.63 -8.76 13.13
CA ASN A 94 7.57 -9.80 12.68
C ASN A 94 7.99 -9.60 11.21
N LEU A 95 8.23 -8.37 10.78
CA LEU A 95 8.86 -8.11 9.48
C LEU A 95 10.33 -8.54 9.51
N TYR A 96 10.82 -9.06 8.39
CA TYR A 96 12.24 -9.36 8.19
C TYR A 96 13.07 -8.09 8.38
N ASN A 97 14.01 -8.13 9.33
CA ASN A 97 14.78 -6.97 9.81
C ASN A 97 13.92 -5.76 10.23
N GLY A 98 12.66 -6.00 10.62
CA GLY A 98 11.74 -4.96 11.10
C GLY A 98 11.24 -3.99 10.02
N ALA A 99 11.46 -4.26 8.72
CA ALA A 99 11.13 -3.31 7.66
C ALA A 99 10.66 -3.98 6.36
N ILE A 100 9.94 -3.23 5.54
CA ILE A 100 9.61 -3.61 4.16
C ILE A 100 10.88 -3.59 3.30
N SER A 101 11.13 -4.64 2.54
CA SER A 101 12.26 -4.71 1.62
C SER A 101 11.93 -4.04 0.29
N ILE A 102 12.89 -3.29 -0.27
CA ILE A 102 12.68 -2.50 -1.49
C ILE A 102 13.58 -3.01 -2.60
N PHE A 103 12.98 -3.53 -3.67
CA PHE A 103 13.66 -3.97 -4.87
C PHE A 103 13.72 -2.85 -5.91
N ASN A 104 14.92 -2.48 -6.32
CA ASN A 104 15.13 -1.57 -7.44
C ASN A 104 15.42 -2.38 -8.72
N PRO A 105 14.49 -2.44 -9.69
CA PRO A 105 14.68 -3.19 -10.93
C PRO A 105 15.64 -2.52 -11.92
N GLY A 106 15.89 -1.22 -11.79
CA GLY A 106 16.82 -0.47 -12.65
C GLY A 106 18.28 -0.58 -12.19
N ASP A 107 18.50 -0.77 -10.89
CA ASP A 107 19.82 -0.93 -10.28
C ASP A 107 19.71 -1.78 -9.01
N HIS A 108 19.95 -3.08 -9.14
CA HIS A 108 19.83 -4.02 -8.03
C HIS A 108 20.75 -3.67 -6.85
N SER A 109 21.88 -2.99 -7.09
CA SER A 109 22.82 -2.60 -6.02
C SER A 109 22.25 -1.54 -5.08
N LYS A 110 21.23 -0.80 -5.52
CA LYS A 110 20.50 0.19 -4.71
C LYS A 110 19.34 -0.41 -3.93
N SER A 111 18.98 -1.67 -4.18
CA SER A 111 17.95 -2.37 -3.42
C SER A 111 18.25 -2.34 -1.92
N TYR A 112 17.20 -2.28 -1.10
CA TYR A 112 17.32 -2.14 0.34
C TYR A 112 16.66 -3.30 1.08
N ASN A 113 17.30 -3.72 2.18
CA ASN A 113 16.84 -4.77 3.08
C ASN A 113 16.65 -6.15 2.40
N ASN A 114 17.59 -6.54 1.52
CA ASN A 114 17.66 -7.87 0.89
C ASN A 114 16.31 -8.37 0.31
N PRO A 115 15.71 -7.64 -0.64
CA PRO A 115 14.39 -7.96 -1.15
C PRO A 115 14.40 -9.22 -2.04
N GLU A 116 13.23 -9.81 -2.22
CA GLU A 116 12.98 -10.67 -3.38
C GLU A 116 12.89 -9.79 -4.65
N THR A 117 12.75 -10.38 -5.84
CA THR A 117 12.66 -9.64 -7.12
C THR A 117 11.23 -9.63 -7.71
N PRO A 118 10.25 -8.96 -7.06
CA PRO A 118 8.86 -8.99 -7.51
C PRO A 118 8.63 -8.11 -8.75
N GLY A 119 7.67 -8.50 -9.58
CA GLY A 119 7.07 -7.60 -10.57
C GLY A 119 6.20 -6.50 -9.96
N GLY A 120 5.77 -6.65 -8.70
CA GLY A 120 5.00 -5.66 -7.94
C GLY A 120 5.34 -5.75 -6.44
N ALA A 121 4.64 -6.61 -5.70
CA ALA A 121 5.02 -7.00 -4.35
C ALA A 121 5.08 -8.53 -4.23
N SER A 122 5.80 -9.01 -3.22
CA SER A 122 5.87 -10.42 -2.87
C SER A 122 6.18 -10.62 -1.39
N THR A 123 5.90 -11.83 -0.92
CA THR A 123 6.19 -12.23 0.46
C THR A 123 6.95 -13.55 0.50
N LYS A 124 7.92 -13.65 1.41
CA LYS A 124 8.63 -14.88 1.74
C LYS A 124 8.70 -15.05 3.25
N ASN A 125 8.31 -16.24 3.72
CA ASN A 125 8.49 -16.62 5.11
C ASN A 125 9.94 -17.06 5.32
N MET A 126 10.67 -16.37 6.22
CA MET A 126 12.09 -16.62 6.52
C MET A 126 12.28 -17.45 7.79
N GLY A 127 11.24 -18.12 8.28
CA GLY A 127 11.27 -18.86 9.54
C GLY A 127 11.42 -17.89 10.72
N ASP A 128 12.42 -18.14 11.56
CA ASP A 128 12.68 -17.35 12.77
C ASP A 128 13.15 -15.91 12.47
N GLU A 129 13.62 -15.63 11.25
CA GLU A 129 14.01 -14.29 10.81
C GLU A 129 12.80 -13.40 10.43
N GLY A 130 11.59 -13.96 10.45
CA GLY A 130 10.35 -13.24 10.23
C GLY A 130 9.79 -13.31 8.80
N ILE A 131 8.93 -12.36 8.47
CA ILE A 131 8.21 -12.29 7.19
C ILE A 131 8.84 -11.19 6.33
N LYS A 132 9.44 -11.60 5.22
CA LYS A 132 9.99 -10.66 4.25
C LYS A 132 8.92 -10.25 3.26
N VAL A 133 8.42 -9.03 3.39
CA VAL A 133 7.57 -8.38 2.38
C VAL A 133 8.47 -7.51 1.51
N SER A 134 8.48 -7.76 0.21
CA SER A 134 9.26 -7.00 -0.78
C SER A 134 8.34 -6.25 -1.72
N MET A 135 8.70 -5.02 -2.07
CA MET A 135 8.02 -4.25 -3.13
C MET A 135 9.00 -3.70 -4.16
N ASN A 136 8.52 -3.54 -5.38
CA ASN A 136 9.25 -2.96 -6.50
C ASN A 136 9.21 -1.43 -6.42
N SER A 137 10.36 -0.75 -6.53
CA SER A 137 10.43 0.72 -6.47
C SER A 137 10.10 1.45 -7.78
N ASN A 138 9.65 0.73 -8.82
CA ASN A 138 9.24 1.34 -10.08
C ASN A 138 8.10 2.37 -9.83
N PRO A 139 8.27 3.64 -10.30
CA PRO A 139 7.25 4.69 -10.17
C PRO A 139 5.86 4.31 -10.68
N GLU A 140 5.76 3.56 -11.78
CA GLU A 140 4.47 3.11 -12.32
C GLU A 140 3.75 2.15 -11.36
N TYR A 141 4.50 1.24 -10.73
CA TYR A 141 3.92 0.33 -9.74
C TYR A 141 3.48 1.12 -8.49
N ILE A 142 4.31 2.05 -8.02
CA ILE A 142 3.97 2.92 -6.89
C ILE A 142 2.70 3.72 -7.22
N GLY A 143 2.66 4.43 -8.35
CA GLY A 143 1.53 5.25 -8.77
C GLY A 143 0.20 4.47 -8.83
N ASN A 144 0.24 3.24 -9.35
CA ASN A 144 -0.95 2.42 -9.57
C ASN A 144 -1.40 1.61 -8.35
N THR A 145 -0.51 1.31 -7.40
CA THR A 145 -0.75 0.31 -6.34
C THR A 145 -0.43 0.78 -4.93
N LEU A 146 0.42 1.80 -4.76
CA LEU A 146 0.96 2.20 -3.46
C LEU A 146 0.98 3.73 -3.27
N SER A 147 0.30 4.50 -4.11
CA SER A 147 0.34 5.97 -4.06
C SER A 147 -0.49 6.57 -2.93
N THR A 148 -1.45 5.80 -2.39
CA THR A 148 -2.23 6.19 -1.21
C THR A 148 -1.98 5.28 -0.02
N VAL A 149 -2.22 5.80 1.18
CA VAL A 149 -2.16 5.06 2.46
C VAL A 149 -2.98 3.79 2.39
N GLU A 150 -4.23 3.88 1.93
CA GLU A 150 -5.18 2.77 1.90
C GLU A 150 -4.72 1.68 0.95
N GLN A 151 -4.22 2.07 -0.23
CA GLN A 151 -3.70 1.13 -1.22
C GLN A 151 -2.42 0.43 -0.71
N ALA A 152 -1.52 1.17 -0.05
CA ALA A 152 -0.33 0.62 0.56
C ALA A 152 -0.66 -0.34 1.72
N GLN A 153 -1.54 0.05 2.64
CA GLN A 153 -2.01 -0.81 3.73
C GLN A 153 -2.75 -2.06 3.20
N ASN A 154 -3.61 -1.91 2.20
CA ASN A 154 -4.34 -3.03 1.60
C ASN A 154 -3.41 -3.98 0.84
N THR A 155 -2.38 -3.47 0.16
CA THR A 155 -1.41 -4.30 -0.55
C THR A 155 -0.41 -4.92 0.41
N LEU A 156 0.40 -4.11 1.09
CA LEU A 156 1.55 -4.59 1.88
C LEU A 156 1.12 -5.19 3.22
N GLY A 157 0.13 -4.60 3.89
CA GLY A 157 -0.37 -5.09 5.18
C GLY A 157 -1.31 -6.28 5.03
N VAL A 158 -2.38 -6.11 4.25
CA VAL A 158 -3.45 -7.12 4.16
C VAL A 158 -3.08 -8.26 3.21
N HIS A 159 -2.67 -7.98 1.97
CA HIS A 159 -2.38 -9.02 0.99
C HIS A 159 -1.07 -9.76 1.30
N GLU A 160 0.03 -9.00 1.38
CA GLU A 160 1.37 -9.55 1.51
C GLU A 160 1.62 -10.05 2.94
N TYR A 161 1.63 -9.16 3.93
CA TYR A 161 2.00 -9.55 5.29
C TYR A 161 0.99 -10.52 5.93
N LYS A 162 -0.30 -10.18 5.96
CA LYS A 162 -1.33 -11.06 6.57
C LYS A 162 -1.65 -12.27 5.70
N GLY A 163 -1.97 -12.07 4.42
CA GLY A 163 -2.40 -13.15 3.52
C GLY A 163 -1.29 -14.15 3.24
N HIS A 164 -0.20 -13.70 2.62
CA HIS A 164 0.92 -14.56 2.27
C HIS A 164 1.83 -14.89 3.46
N GLY A 165 2.14 -13.92 4.33
CA GLY A 165 3.02 -14.11 5.46
C GLY A 165 2.39 -14.96 6.56
N LEU A 166 1.42 -14.40 7.29
CA LEU A 166 0.83 -15.04 8.48
C LEU A 166 -0.04 -16.25 8.13
N LEU A 167 -0.92 -16.14 7.13
CA LEU A 167 -1.91 -17.16 6.80
C LEU A 167 -1.42 -18.16 5.75
N LYS A 168 -0.26 -17.90 5.13
CA LYS A 168 0.39 -18.78 4.14
C LYS A 168 -0.50 -19.14 2.95
N TYR A 169 -1.44 -18.27 2.63
CA TYR A 169 -2.21 -18.38 1.40
C TYR A 169 -1.29 -18.14 0.20
N GLY A 170 -1.57 -18.77 -0.93
CA GLY A 170 -0.71 -18.60 -2.10
C GLY A 170 -1.04 -19.52 -3.26
N LYS A 171 -0.36 -19.27 -4.37
CA LYS A 171 -0.55 -20.02 -5.62
C LYS A 171 -0.17 -21.49 -5.48
N THR A 172 0.90 -21.78 -4.73
CA THR A 172 1.37 -23.17 -4.50
C THR A 172 0.41 -23.98 -3.64
N THR A 173 -0.40 -23.32 -2.81
CA THR A 173 -1.42 -23.94 -1.97
C THR A 173 -2.83 -23.89 -2.60
N GLY A 174 -2.98 -23.29 -3.79
CA GLY A 174 -4.29 -23.11 -4.43
C GLY A 174 -5.25 -22.24 -3.62
N THR A 175 -4.73 -21.28 -2.86
CA THR A 175 -5.53 -20.41 -1.98
C THR A 175 -5.21 -18.93 -2.15
N HIS A 176 -4.58 -18.53 -3.25
CA HIS A 176 -4.22 -17.13 -3.49
C HIS A 176 -5.45 -16.22 -3.55
N TYR A 177 -6.59 -16.72 -4.04
CA TYR A 177 -7.85 -15.96 -3.99
C TYR A 177 -8.23 -15.51 -2.57
N LYS A 178 -7.84 -16.24 -1.52
CA LYS A 178 -8.11 -15.86 -0.12
C LYS A 178 -7.32 -14.64 0.32
N CYS A 179 -6.13 -14.38 -0.24
CA CYS A 179 -5.43 -13.11 -0.01
C CYS A 179 -6.25 -11.93 -0.53
N TYR A 180 -6.88 -12.09 -1.70
CA TYR A 180 -7.75 -11.06 -2.25
C TYR A 180 -9.06 -10.96 -1.48
N GLU A 181 -9.63 -12.06 -1.00
CA GLU A 181 -10.81 -12.02 -0.12
C GLU A 181 -10.54 -11.17 1.13
N LEU A 182 -9.40 -11.37 1.79
CA LEU A 182 -8.96 -10.52 2.90
C LEU A 182 -8.85 -9.05 2.51
N GLN A 183 -8.30 -8.76 1.32
CA GLN A 183 -8.22 -7.38 0.83
C GLN A 183 -9.59 -6.76 0.66
N LEU A 184 -10.52 -7.46 0.00
CA LEU A 184 -11.84 -6.95 -0.34
C LEU A 184 -12.72 -6.71 0.90
N ASP A 185 -12.53 -7.54 1.93
CA ASP A 185 -13.25 -7.43 3.20
C ASP A 185 -12.67 -6.38 4.15
N HIS A 186 -11.41 -6.00 3.96
CA HIS A 186 -10.74 -5.04 4.83
C HIS A 186 -11.28 -3.61 4.65
N SER A 187 -11.34 -2.84 5.75
CA SER A 187 -11.90 -1.48 5.75
C SER A 187 -11.18 -0.54 4.76
N THR A 188 -9.86 -0.68 4.62
CA THR A 188 -9.05 0.15 3.71
C THR A 188 -9.47 0.02 2.25
N PHE A 189 -9.99 -1.14 1.82
CA PHE A 189 -10.35 -1.35 0.41
C PHE A 189 -11.47 -0.42 -0.07
N ARG A 190 -12.41 -0.08 0.81
CA ARG A 190 -13.54 0.78 0.44
C ARG A 190 -13.09 2.20 0.11
N SER A 191 -11.97 2.62 0.69
CA SER A 191 -11.37 3.95 0.56
C SER A 191 -10.25 4.03 -0.49
N THR A 192 -9.94 2.93 -1.21
CA THR A 192 -9.00 3.00 -2.35
C THR A 192 -9.67 3.52 -3.62
N SER A 193 -8.88 4.04 -4.56
CA SER A 193 -9.36 4.46 -5.88
C SER A 193 -10.16 3.39 -6.64
N LYS A 194 -11.07 3.81 -7.52
CA LYS A 194 -11.91 2.91 -8.33
C LYS A 194 -11.10 1.99 -9.24
N GLY A 195 -10.04 2.51 -9.86
CA GLY A 195 -9.11 1.71 -10.67
C GLY A 195 -8.47 0.58 -9.85
N TYR A 196 -8.01 0.88 -8.63
CA TYR A 196 -7.48 -0.13 -7.72
C TYR A 196 -8.54 -1.17 -7.33
N GLN A 197 -9.76 -0.72 -6.98
CA GLN A 197 -10.87 -1.61 -6.64
C GLN A 197 -11.19 -2.58 -7.78
N LYS A 198 -11.26 -2.07 -9.01
CA LYS A 198 -11.53 -2.86 -10.21
C LYS A 198 -10.41 -3.88 -10.46
N LEU A 199 -9.15 -3.48 -10.31
CA LEU A 199 -8.01 -4.36 -10.48
C LEU A 199 -8.02 -5.52 -9.46
N ARG A 200 -8.23 -5.24 -8.17
CA ARG A 200 -8.25 -6.28 -7.13
C ARG A 200 -9.45 -7.20 -7.24
N LEU A 201 -10.64 -6.67 -7.54
CA LEU A 201 -11.82 -7.50 -7.82
C LEU A 201 -11.58 -8.42 -9.02
N GLY A 202 -11.01 -7.91 -10.12
CA GLY A 202 -10.70 -8.73 -11.29
C GLY A 202 -9.69 -9.85 -10.98
N ARG A 203 -8.68 -9.57 -10.14
CA ARG A 203 -7.71 -10.58 -9.68
C ARG A 203 -8.36 -11.64 -8.78
N TYR A 204 -9.22 -11.24 -7.85
CA TYR A 204 -10.02 -12.16 -7.04
C TYR A 204 -10.84 -13.09 -7.95
N LEU A 205 -11.64 -12.53 -8.86
CA LEU A 205 -12.54 -13.28 -9.71
C LEU A 205 -11.80 -14.32 -10.57
N ARG A 206 -10.65 -13.93 -11.14
CA ARG A 206 -9.80 -14.83 -11.93
C ARG A 206 -9.22 -15.97 -11.09
N LEU A 207 -8.72 -15.67 -9.89
CA LEU A 207 -8.09 -16.69 -9.04
C LEU A 207 -9.14 -17.59 -8.42
N TYR A 208 -10.27 -17.05 -7.96
CA TYR A 208 -11.38 -17.83 -7.41
C TYR A 208 -11.89 -18.87 -8.41
N SER A 209 -12.11 -18.48 -9.68
CA SER A 209 -12.55 -19.43 -10.71
C SER A 209 -11.50 -20.50 -11.05
N THR A 210 -10.21 -20.17 -10.91
CA THR A 210 -9.11 -21.07 -11.27
C THR A 210 -8.76 -22.03 -10.13
N GLU A 211 -8.74 -21.53 -8.90
CA GLU A 211 -8.28 -22.24 -7.71
C GLU A 211 -9.44 -22.88 -6.93
N ASN A 212 -10.67 -22.42 -7.13
CA ASN A 212 -11.90 -22.98 -6.53
C ASN A 212 -13.01 -23.23 -7.59
N PRO A 213 -12.77 -24.09 -8.59
CA PRO A 213 -13.71 -24.30 -9.70
C PRO A 213 -15.05 -24.92 -9.26
N ALA A 214 -15.07 -25.67 -8.14
CA ALA A 214 -16.30 -26.26 -7.60
C ALA A 214 -17.21 -25.21 -6.91
N GLY A 215 -16.62 -24.21 -6.23
CA GLY A 215 -17.37 -23.10 -5.64
C GLY A 215 -17.92 -22.13 -6.70
N TYR A 216 -17.18 -21.92 -7.79
CA TYR A 216 -17.52 -21.00 -8.87
C TYR A 216 -18.92 -21.20 -9.49
N ILE A 217 -19.37 -22.45 -9.69
CA ILE A 217 -20.58 -22.73 -10.46
C ILE A 217 -21.86 -22.24 -9.76
N ASN A 218 -21.88 -22.17 -8.43
CA ASN A 218 -23.11 -21.88 -7.67
C ASN A 218 -23.00 -20.73 -6.65
N ASP A 219 -21.82 -20.14 -6.47
CA ASP A 219 -21.61 -19.11 -5.46
C ASP A 219 -22.26 -17.76 -5.82
N SER A 220 -23.26 -17.35 -5.03
CA SER A 220 -23.92 -16.04 -5.17
C SER A 220 -23.01 -14.87 -4.85
N ASN A 221 -22.04 -15.03 -3.94
CA ASN A 221 -21.07 -13.98 -3.62
C ASN A 221 -20.16 -13.71 -4.80
N TYR A 222 -19.72 -14.76 -5.51
CA TYR A 222 -18.96 -14.60 -6.74
C TYR A 222 -19.74 -13.79 -7.79
N ARG A 223 -21.01 -14.13 -8.03
CA ARG A 223 -21.88 -13.40 -8.98
C ARG A 223 -22.04 -11.94 -8.59
N ASN A 224 -22.25 -11.65 -7.30
CA ASN A 224 -22.36 -10.28 -6.80
C ASN A 224 -21.05 -9.49 -6.98
N MET A 225 -19.90 -10.12 -6.70
CA MET A 225 -18.59 -9.50 -6.92
C MET A 225 -18.30 -9.26 -8.40
N TYR A 226 -18.72 -10.17 -9.29
CA TYR A 226 -18.60 -10.02 -10.73
C TYR A 226 -19.42 -8.83 -11.25
N GLN A 227 -20.68 -8.72 -10.83
CA GLN A 227 -21.54 -7.57 -11.18
C GLN A 227 -20.95 -6.26 -10.65
N ARG A 228 -20.45 -6.24 -9.41
CA ARG A 228 -19.75 -5.07 -8.85
C ARG A 228 -18.55 -4.71 -9.72
N TRP A 229 -17.71 -5.67 -10.09
CA TRP A 229 -16.55 -5.44 -10.95
C TRP A 229 -16.92 -4.81 -12.30
N GLN A 230 -17.97 -5.31 -12.95
CA GLN A 230 -18.47 -4.75 -14.22
C GLN A 230 -19.04 -3.33 -14.07
N SER A 231 -19.59 -2.98 -12.90
CA SER A 231 -20.19 -1.68 -12.65
C SER A 231 -19.19 -0.54 -12.40
N ILE A 232 -17.93 -0.87 -12.11
CA ILE A 232 -16.89 0.13 -11.84
C ILE A 232 -16.43 0.74 -13.18
N LYS A 233 -16.83 1.99 -13.41
CA LYS A 233 -16.38 2.82 -14.54
C LYS A 233 -14.95 3.33 -14.26
N GLU A 234 -14.14 3.37 -15.32
CA GLU A 234 -12.81 3.99 -15.34
C GLU A 234 -12.92 5.50 -15.54
#